data_AF-A0A151EW34-F1
#
_entry.id   AF-A0A151EW34-F1
#
_cell.length_a   1.000
_cell.length_b   1.000
_cell.length_c   1.000
_cell.angle_alpha   90.00
_cell.angle_beta   90.00
_cell.angle_gamma   90.00
#
_symmetry.space_group_name_H-M   'P 1'
#
loop_
_entity.id
_entity.type
_entity.pdbx_description
1 polymer ?
#
loop_
_entity_poly.entity_id
_entity_poly.type
_entity_poly.pdbx_seq_one_letter_code
_entity_poly.pdbx_strand_id
1 'polypeptide(L)' 'MVQAIIDISEHANRIISIDKAKYGLKNKSEAINLMAEQYAEEILKLKLRPEYVEKTKKRQKEPIAKVEDFKEHFNLK' A
#
# COMPACT_ATOMS: atom_id res chain seq x y z
N MET A 1 -7.77 10.31 23.28
CA MET A 1 -6.43 9.71 23.16
C MET A 1 -6.49 8.30 23.72
N VAL A 2 -5.92 7.33 23.02
CA VAL A 2 -5.73 5.97 23.52
C VAL A 2 -4.25 5.82 23.85
N GLN A 3 -3.92 5.20 24.99
CA GLN A 3 -2.54 4.96 25.42
C GLN A 3 -2.31 3.46 25.51
N ALA A 4 -1.10 3.02 25.14
CA ALA A 4 -0.67 1.65 25.24
C ALA A 4 0.79 1.61 25.73
N ILE A 5 1.09 0.62 26.56
CA ILE A 5 2.45 0.23 26.90
C ILE A 5 2.75 -1.01 26.07
N ILE A 6 3.86 -1.01 25.35
CA ILE A 6 4.25 -2.09 24.45
C ILE A 6 5.71 -2.44 24.68
N ASP A 7 6.03 -3.73 24.57
CA ASP A 7 7.40 -4.19 24.44
C ASP A 7 7.76 -4.32 22.96
N ILE A 8 8.88 -3.73 22.57
CA ILE A 8 9.39 -3.77 21.20
C ILE A 8 10.85 -4.17 21.19
N SER A 9 11.30 -4.79 20.10
CA SER A 9 12.71 -5.12 19.93
C SER A 9 13.57 -3.85 19.82
N GLU A 10 14.85 -3.96 20.17
CA GLU A 10 15.80 -2.87 19.99
C GLU A 10 15.88 -2.41 18.53
N HIS A 11 15.80 -3.37 17.60
CA HIS A 11 15.77 -3.09 16.17
C HIS A 11 14.55 -2.25 15.77
N ALA A 12 13.35 -2.61 16.22
CA ALA A 12 12.12 -1.84 15.97
C ALA A 12 12.22 -0.42 16.54
N ASN A 13 12.76 -0.27 17.75
CA ASN A 13 12.97 1.02 18.39
C ASN A 13 13.93 1.93 17.58
N ARG A 14 14.98 1.35 16.97
CA ARG A 14 15.89 2.08 16.07
C ARG A 14 15.16 2.54 14.81
N ILE A 15 14.37 1.66 14.19
CA ILE A 15 13.56 2.01 13.00
C ILE A 15 12.62 3.18 13.30
N ILE A 16 11.85 3.11 14.39
CA ILE A 16 10.92 4.18 14.81
C ILE A 16 11.67 5.50 15.03
N SER A 17 12.89 5.44 15.56
CA SER A 17 13.71 6.65 15.81
C SER A 17 14.21 7.27 14.50
N ILE A 18 14.58 6.46 13.52
CA ILE A 18 14.94 6.93 12.17
C ILE A 18 13.73 7.57 11.50
N ASP A 19 12.58 6.91 11.57
CA ASP A 19 11.35 7.38 10.92
C ASP A 19 10.87 8.71 11.52
N LYS A 20 10.90 8.82 12.85
CA LYS A 20 10.69 10.08 13.58
C LYS A 20 11.58 11.20 13.03
N ALA A 21 12.89 10.95 12.89
CA ALA A 21 13.84 11.96 12.42
C ALA A 21 13.60 12.33 10.95
N LYS A 22 13.36 11.33 10.10
CA LYS A 22 13.10 11.49 8.66
C LYS A 22 11.90 12.41 8.38
N TYR A 23 10.83 12.27 9.15
CA TYR A 23 9.59 13.05 8.97
C TYR A 23 9.48 14.26 9.91
N GLY A 24 10.53 14.57 10.68
CA GLY A 24 10.53 15.73 11.58
C GLY A 24 9.51 15.64 12.73
N LEU A 25 9.17 14.43 13.16
CA LEU A 25 8.13 14.17 14.16
C LEU A 25 8.61 14.47 15.58
N LYS A 26 7.70 14.91 16.44
CA LYS A 26 8.03 15.39 17.79
C LYS A 26 8.38 14.24 18.72
N ASN A 27 7.64 13.13 18.62
CA ASN A 27 7.78 11.98 19.52
C ASN A 27 7.62 10.64 18.77
N LYS A 28 7.91 9.54 19.47
CA LYS A 28 7.83 8.18 18.88
C LYS A 28 6.39 7.74 18.63
N SER A 29 5.41 8.26 19.38
CA SER A 29 4.00 7.94 19.18
C SER A 29 3.50 8.49 17.84
N GLU A 30 3.91 9.71 17.45
CA GLU A 30 3.63 10.27 16.13
C GLU A 30 4.21 9.41 15.00
N ALA A 31 5.44 8.89 15.17
CA ALA A 31 6.06 7.99 14.20
C ALA A 31 5.30 6.66 14.08
N ILE A 32 4.90 6.06 15.22
CA ILE A 32 4.09 4.83 15.22
C ILE A 32 2.74 5.05 14.51
N ASN A 33 2.09 6.20 14.74
CA ASN A 33 0.83 6.53 14.05
C ASN A 33 1.03 6.69 12.54
N LEU A 34 2.08 7.38 12.10
CA LEU A 34 2.41 7.51 10.68
C LEU A 34 2.68 6.14 10.04
N MET A 35 3.45 5.28 10.71
CA MET A 35 3.68 3.91 10.25
C MET A 35 2.38 3.12 10.13
N ALA A 36 1.45 3.28 11.07
CA ALA A 36 0.14 2.62 11.02
C ALA A 36 -0.71 3.10 9.83
N GLU A 37 -0.69 4.41 9.53
CA GLU A 37 -1.37 4.97 8.36
C GLU A 37 -0.76 4.47 7.05
N GLN A 38 0.57 4.46 6.94
CA GLN A 38 1.27 3.93 5.76
C GLN A 38 1.00 2.44 5.58
N TYR A 39 1.03 1.67 6.66
CA TYR A 39 0.70 0.25 6.63
C TYR A 39 -0.77 0.02 6.26
N ALA A 40 -1.68 0.87 6.74
CA ALA A 40 -3.08 0.84 6.34
C ALA A 40 -3.23 1.10 4.84
N GLU A 41 -2.52 2.07 4.27
CA GLU A 41 -2.52 2.26 2.82
C GLU A 41 -2.00 1.02 2.08
N GLU A 42 -0.90 0.42 2.52
CA GLU A 42 -0.36 -0.77 1.88
C GLU A 42 -1.32 -1.96 1.95
N ILE A 43 -1.86 -2.26 3.13
CA ILE A 43 -2.86 -3.33 3.31
C ILE A 43 -4.16 -3.04 2.55
N LEU A 44 -4.67 -1.81 2.60
CA LEU A 44 -5.93 -1.45 1.96
C LEU A 44 -5.78 -1.37 0.44
N LYS A 45 -4.60 -1.02 -0.08
CA LYS A 45 -4.26 -1.16 -1.50
C LYS A 45 -4.10 -2.63 -1.90
N LEU A 46 -3.50 -3.47 -1.03
CA LEU A 46 -3.28 -4.91 -1.26
C LEU A 46 -4.53 -5.77 -1.09
N LYS A 47 -5.57 -5.29 -0.40
CA LYS A 47 -6.92 -5.86 -0.51
C LYS A 47 -7.38 -5.62 -1.95
N LEU A 48 -6.94 -6.52 -2.83
CA LEU A 48 -7.44 -6.77 -4.16
C LEU A 48 -8.95 -6.66 -4.07
N ARG A 49 -9.43 -5.47 -4.42
CA ARG A 49 -10.81 -5.16 -4.69
C ARG A 49 -11.34 -6.35 -5.51
N PRO A 50 -12.23 -7.20 -4.95
CA PRO A 50 -12.58 -8.50 -5.52
C PRO A 50 -12.98 -8.39 -7.00
N GLU A 51 -13.53 -7.24 -7.38
CA GLU A 51 -13.85 -6.89 -8.76
C GLU A 51 -12.66 -6.98 -9.73
N TYR A 52 -11.43 -6.64 -9.31
CA TYR A 52 -10.24 -6.75 -10.18
C TYR A 52 -9.81 -8.20 -10.34
N VAL A 53 -9.97 -9.03 -9.30
CA VAL A 53 -9.67 -10.48 -9.39
C VAL A 53 -10.66 -11.13 -10.36
N GLU A 54 -11.95 -10.83 -10.24
CA GLU A 54 -12.96 -11.33 -11.15
C GLU A 54 -12.75 -10.82 -12.59
N LYS A 55 -12.45 -9.53 -12.76
CA LYS A 55 -12.17 -8.93 -14.07
C LYS A 55 -10.95 -9.58 -14.73
N THR A 56 -9.90 -9.84 -13.95
CA THR A 56 -8.68 -10.49 -14.46
C THR A 56 -8.95 -11.94 -14.84
N LYS A 57 -9.69 -12.69 -14.02
CA LYS A 57 -10.10 -14.07 -14.34
C LYS A 57 -10.99 -14.15 -15.59
N LYS A 58 -11.86 -13.16 -15.81
CA LYS A 58 -12.66 -13.07 -17.04
C LYS A 58 -11.78 -12.82 -18.25
N ARG A 59 -10.86 -11.84 -18.17
CA ARG A 59 -9.94 -11.51 -19.28
C ARG A 59 -8.95 -12.61 -19.61
N GLN A 60 -8.54 -13.42 -18.64
CA GLN A 60 -7.67 -14.58 -18.89
C GLN A 60 -8.32 -15.62 -19.84
N LYS A 61 -9.65 -15.67 -19.90
CA LYS A 61 -10.40 -16.59 -20.78
C LYS A 61 -10.66 -16.01 -22.17
N GLU A 62 -10.37 -14.73 -22.39
CA GLU A 62 -10.56 -14.08 -23.68
C GLU A 62 -9.47 -14.54 -24.66
N PRO A 63 -9.79 -14.73 -25.95
CA PRO A 63 -8.82 -15.09 -26.96
C PRO A 63 -7.78 -13.98 -27.14
N ILE A 64 -6.53 -14.36 -27.36
CA ILE A 64 -5.45 -13.40 -27.61
C ILE A 64 -5.69 -12.74 -28.97
N ALA A 65 -5.96 -11.45 -28.97
CA ALA A 65 -6.08 -10.65 -30.17
C ALA A 65 -4.73 -9.99 -30.52
N LYS A 66 -4.35 -10.02 -31.79
CA LYS A 66 -3.23 -9.22 -32.28
C LYS A 66 -3.72 -7.79 -32.46
N VAL A 67 -3.16 -6.87 -31.70
CA VAL A 67 -3.49 -5.45 -31.75
C VAL A 67 -2.44 -4.75 -32.59
N GLU A 68 -2.86 -4.14 -33.70
CA GLU A 68 -1.95 -3.41 -34.60
C GLU A 68 -1.67 -1.98 -34.11
N ASP A 69 -2.70 -1.29 -33.62
CA ASP A 69 -2.57 0.00 -32.94
C ASP A 69 -3.21 -0.06 -31.56
N PHE A 70 -2.38 0.06 -30.52
CA PHE A 70 -2.82 -0.01 -29.13
C PHE A 70 -3.68 1.19 -28.72
N LYS A 71 -3.39 2.39 -29.23
CA LYS A 71 -4.13 3.60 -28.86
C LYS A 71 -5.53 3.60 -29.45
N GLU A 72 -5.65 3.19 -30.72
CA GLU A 72 -6.95 3.03 -31.37
C GLU A 72 -7.76 1.91 -30.71
N HIS A 73 -7.14 0.75 -30.47
CA HIS A 73 -7.82 -0.40 -29.88
C HIS A 73 -8.37 -0.13 -28.46
N PHE A 74 -7.69 0.70 -27.67
CA PHE A 74 -8.13 1.08 -26.33
C PHE A 74 -8.73 2.49 -26.24
N ASN A 75 -8.98 3.17 -27.37
CA ASN A 75 -9.49 4.55 -27.45
C ASN A 75 -8.77 5.52 -26.49
N LEU A 76 -7.44 5.43 -26.44
CA LEU A 76 -6.61 6.30 -25.61
C LEU A 76 -6.32 7.60 -26.37
N LYS A 77 -6.65 8.74 -25.76
CA LYS A 77 -6.34 10.08 -26.28
C LYS A 77 -4.84 10.35 -26.29
#